data_AF-A0A1S2LSF4-F1
#
_entry.id   AF-A0A1S2LSF4-F1
#
_cell.length_a   1.000
_cell.length_b   1.000
_cell.length_c   1.000
_cell.angle_alpha   90.00
_cell.angle_beta   90.00
_cell.angle_gamma   90.00
#
_symmetry.space_group_name_H-M   'P 1'
#
loop_
_entity.id
_entity.type
_entity.pdbx_description
1 polymer ?
#
loop_
_entity_poly.entity_id
_entity_poly.type
_entity_poly.pdbx_seq_one_letter_code
_entity_poly.pdbx_strand_id
1 'polypeptide(L)'
;MFKNLNKKLTLIILLSVFAGIVLAVVMNSGIKATSSNSFCLNCHDAPEFKANYDLTPHARLDCLDCHGQGFVKDKIGGIGHFFDTVSGKKDPNNYPNMKADVPDEMCLSCHNMNNVNRHPAVISGHEIYRNYDLTCIDCHDSVFMHGRLDDHSN
;
A
#
# COMPACT_ATOMS: atom_id res chain seq x y z
N MET A 1 5.24 -12.18 -45.14
CA MET A 1 3.90 -12.06 -44.53
C MET A 1 3.22 -10.69 -44.74
N PHE A 2 3.88 -9.65 -45.26
CA PHE A 2 3.26 -8.31 -45.44
C PHE A 2 3.47 -7.68 -46.84
N LYS A 3 3.38 -8.46 -47.92
CA LYS A 3 3.76 -7.94 -49.25
C LYS A 3 2.71 -7.06 -49.96
N ASN A 4 1.51 -6.85 -49.41
CA ASN A 4 0.43 -6.06 -50.05
C ASN A 4 -0.43 -5.22 -49.06
N LEU A 5 0.15 -4.64 -48.00
CA LEU A 5 -0.63 -3.73 -47.13
C LEU A 5 -0.83 -2.36 -47.80
N ASN A 6 -2.09 -1.89 -47.88
CA ASN A 6 -2.42 -0.54 -48.32
C ASN A 6 -1.70 0.49 -47.44
N LYS A 7 -1.02 1.48 -48.04
CA LYS A 7 -0.32 2.56 -47.30
C LYS A 7 -1.20 3.23 -46.23
N LYS A 8 -2.50 3.41 -46.51
CA LYS A 8 -3.47 3.94 -45.53
C LYS A 8 -3.69 2.98 -44.37
N LEU A 9 -3.79 1.68 -44.65
CA LEU A 9 -3.95 0.64 -43.63
C LEU A 9 -2.68 0.53 -42.76
N THR A 10 -1.49 0.57 -43.35
CA THR A 10 -0.22 0.62 -42.62
C THR A 10 -0.15 1.84 -41.70
N LEU A 11 -0.55 3.01 -42.19
CA LEU A 11 -0.51 4.25 -41.42
C LEU A 11 -1.52 4.24 -40.24
N ILE A 12 -2.71 3.69 -40.44
CA ILE A 12 -3.70 3.47 -39.36
C ILE A 12 -3.14 2.52 -38.30
N ILE A 13 -2.53 1.41 -38.71
CA ILE A 13 -1.91 0.46 -37.78
C ILE A 13 -0.82 1.15 -36.97
N LEU A 14 0.09 1.89 -37.62
CA LEU A 14 1.16 2.61 -36.92
C LEU A 14 0.62 3.66 -35.94
N LEU A 15 -0.39 4.44 -36.34
CA LEU A 15 -1.03 5.41 -35.44
C LEU A 15 -1.72 4.73 -34.26
N SER A 16 -2.41 3.60 -34.49
CA SER A 16 -3.08 2.86 -33.41
C SER A 16 -2.09 2.27 -32.41
N VAL A 17 -0.96 1.73 -32.89
CA VAL A 17 0.11 1.21 -32.04
C VAL A 17 0.75 2.35 -31.26
N PHE A 18 1.04 3.48 -31.91
CA PHE A 18 1.58 4.66 -31.24
C PHE A 18 0.63 5.17 -30.14
N ALA A 19 -0.67 5.30 -30.45
CA ALA A 19 -1.68 5.70 -29.48
C ALA A 19 -1.77 4.70 -28.31
N GLY A 20 -1.70 3.39 -28.59
CA GLY A 20 -1.68 2.35 -27.57
C GLY A 20 -0.46 2.44 -26.65
N ILE A 21 0.73 2.71 -27.20
CA ILE A 21 1.95 2.92 -26.42
C ILE A 21 1.83 4.16 -25.55
N VAL A 22 1.36 5.27 -26.11
CA VAL A 22 1.15 6.52 -25.35
C VAL A 22 0.18 6.27 -24.19
N LEU A 23 -0.95 5.61 -24.45
CA LEU A 23 -1.92 5.27 -23.42
C LEU A 23 -1.30 4.39 -22.32
N ALA A 24 -0.56 3.35 -22.68
CA ALA A 24 0.08 2.47 -21.73
C ALA A 24 1.09 3.22 -20.84
N VAL A 25 1.89 4.13 -21.42
CA VAL A 25 2.85 4.96 -20.68
C VAL A 25 2.14 5.89 -19.71
N VAL A 26 1.06 6.55 -20.15
CA VAL A 26 0.26 7.45 -19.32
C VAL A 26 -0.37 6.69 -18.15
N MET A 27 -0.99 5.54 -18.42
CA MET A 27 -1.61 4.73 -17.36
C MET A 27 -0.58 4.22 -16.36
N ASN A 28 0.56 3.70 -16.84
CA ASN A 28 1.63 3.24 -15.96
C ASN A 28 2.20 4.37 -15.08
N SER A 29 2.32 5.58 -15.63
CA SER A 29 2.75 6.76 -14.87
C SER A 29 1.73 7.15 -13.81
N GLY A 30 0.43 7.17 -14.16
CA GLY A 30 -0.65 7.43 -13.21
C GLY A 30 -0.73 6.39 -12.10
N ILE A 31 -0.49 5.11 -12.42
CA ILE A 31 -0.42 4.02 -11.44
C ILE A 31 0.72 4.28 -10.45
N LYS A 32 1.93 4.56 -10.93
CA LYS A 32 3.07 4.83 -10.05
C LYS A 32 2.84 6.06 -9.17
N ALA A 33 2.31 7.13 -9.76
CA ALA A 33 2.01 8.35 -9.03
C ALA A 33 0.97 8.12 -7.92
N THR A 34 -0.11 7.39 -8.19
CA THR A 34 -1.16 7.08 -7.20
C THR A 34 -0.80 5.92 -6.26
N SER A 35 0.45 5.45 -6.30
CA SER A 35 0.97 4.35 -5.47
C SER A 35 2.21 4.77 -4.68
N SER A 36 2.63 6.03 -4.79
CA SER A 36 3.81 6.54 -4.08
C SER A 36 3.47 6.99 -2.67
N ASN A 37 4.47 6.98 -1.79
CA ASN A 37 4.34 7.51 -0.43
C ASN A 37 3.86 8.96 -0.44
N SER A 38 4.40 9.78 -1.36
CA SER A 38 3.98 11.17 -1.53
C SER A 38 2.50 11.34 -1.87
N PHE A 39 1.88 10.38 -2.57
CA PHE A 39 0.45 10.44 -2.87
C PHE A 39 -0.38 10.15 -1.63
N CYS A 40 -0.01 9.12 -0.86
CA CYS A 40 -0.67 8.77 0.40
C CYS A 40 -0.61 9.94 1.40
N LEU A 41 0.57 10.57 1.52
CA LEU A 41 0.80 11.69 2.44
C LEU A 41 0.08 12.99 2.04
N ASN A 42 -0.56 13.08 0.86
CA ASN A 42 -1.43 14.22 0.56
C ASN A 42 -2.74 14.23 1.36
N CYS A 43 -3.13 13.06 1.90
CA CYS A 43 -4.29 12.94 2.79
C CYS A 43 -3.88 12.52 4.19
N HIS A 44 -2.87 11.65 4.31
CA HIS A 44 -2.27 11.22 5.58
C HIS A 44 -1.10 12.14 5.95
N ASP A 45 -1.40 13.38 6.34
CA ASP A 45 -0.40 14.42 6.59
C ASP A 45 -0.21 14.69 8.09
N ALA A 46 0.15 13.66 8.86
CA ALA A 46 0.55 13.85 10.25
C ALA A 46 1.93 14.55 10.29
N PRO A 47 2.05 15.75 10.90
CA PRO A 47 3.31 16.52 10.92
C PRO A 47 4.47 15.74 11.56
N GLU A 48 4.17 14.94 12.58
CA GLU A 48 5.13 14.12 13.31
C GLU A 48 5.47 12.80 12.59
N PHE A 49 4.73 12.41 11.55
CA PHE A 49 4.89 11.10 10.91
C PHE A 49 6.32 10.86 10.47
N LYS A 50 6.93 11.82 9.76
CA LYS A 50 8.30 11.63 9.27
C LYS A 50 9.30 11.42 10.41
N ALA A 51 9.22 12.24 11.46
CA ALA A 51 10.14 12.16 12.59
C ALA A 51 9.98 10.83 13.35
N ASN A 52 8.76 10.34 13.47
CA ASN A 52 8.47 9.12 14.23
C ASN A 52 8.67 7.85 13.39
N TYR A 53 8.29 7.87 12.11
CA TYR A 53 8.48 6.76 11.18
C TYR A 53 9.97 6.47 10.94
N ASP A 54 10.80 7.51 10.79
CA ASP A 54 12.25 7.37 10.59
C ASP A 54 12.96 6.65 11.76
N LEU A 55 12.32 6.59 12.95
CA LEU A 55 12.82 5.88 14.12
C LEU A 55 12.36 4.42 14.19
N THR A 56 11.45 4.00 13.31
CA THR A 56 10.92 2.62 13.29
C THR A 56 11.88 1.67 12.57
N PRO A 57 11.86 0.36 12.88
CA PRO A 57 12.63 -0.63 12.14
C PRO A 57 12.27 -0.75 10.65
N HIS A 58 11.09 -0.29 10.25
CA HIS A 58 10.57 -0.38 8.88
C HIS A 58 10.69 0.92 8.08
N ALA A 59 11.37 1.95 8.59
CA ALA A 59 11.52 3.28 7.99
C ALA A 59 11.99 3.34 6.52
N ARG A 60 12.48 2.22 5.96
CA ARG A 60 13.00 2.10 4.60
C ARG A 60 12.02 1.45 3.62
N LEU A 61 10.82 1.09 4.06
CA LEU A 61 9.79 0.50 3.22
C LEU A 61 8.86 1.60 2.66
N ASP A 62 8.25 1.32 1.52
CA ASP A 62 7.20 2.14 0.94
C ASP A 62 5.84 1.78 1.56
N CYS A 63 4.87 2.70 1.50
CA CYS A 63 3.55 2.49 2.13
C CYS A 63 2.88 1.20 1.65
N LEU A 64 2.98 0.90 0.35
CA LEU A 64 2.37 -0.28 -0.25
C LEU A 64 3.15 -1.57 -0.03
N ASP A 65 4.37 -1.53 0.50
CA ASP A 65 5.08 -2.74 0.91
C ASP A 65 4.37 -3.43 2.09
N CYS A 66 3.55 -2.68 2.84
CA CYS A 66 2.70 -3.21 3.90
C CYS A 66 1.20 -3.07 3.58
N HIS A 67 0.76 -1.93 3.04
CA HIS A 67 -0.66 -1.65 2.78
C HIS A 67 -1.15 -2.14 1.42
N GLY A 68 -0.26 -2.62 0.54
CA GLY A 68 -0.64 -3.13 -0.78
C GLY A 68 -1.22 -4.55 -0.68
N GLN A 69 -2.32 -4.79 -1.35
CA GLN A 69 -2.99 -6.10 -1.42
C GLN A 69 -3.13 -6.58 -2.88
N GLY A 70 -2.40 -5.93 -3.80
CA GLY A 70 -2.34 -6.26 -5.22
C GLY A 70 -2.99 -5.20 -6.08
N PHE A 71 -2.41 -4.96 -7.25
CA PHE A 71 -2.72 -3.83 -8.12
C PHE A 71 -4.22 -3.54 -8.31
N VAL A 72 -5.02 -4.55 -8.64
CA VAL A 72 -6.46 -4.35 -8.90
C VAL A 72 -7.22 -4.04 -7.61
N LYS A 73 -6.93 -4.76 -6.52
CA LYS A 73 -7.60 -4.59 -5.23
C LYS A 73 -7.31 -3.21 -4.66
N ASP A 74 -6.05 -2.77 -4.72
CA ASP A 74 -5.60 -1.48 -4.21
C ASP A 74 -6.26 -0.32 -4.95
N LYS A 75 -6.40 -0.41 -6.28
CA LYS A 75 -7.00 0.67 -7.07
C LYS A 75 -8.51 0.74 -6.91
N ILE A 76 -9.21 -0.39 -6.83
CA ILE A 76 -10.66 -0.40 -6.59
C ILE A 76 -10.98 0.02 -5.15
N GLY A 77 -10.24 -0.51 -4.17
CA GLY A 77 -10.37 -0.12 -2.76
C GLY A 77 -10.05 1.35 -2.54
N GLY A 78 -8.99 1.85 -3.18
CA GLY A 78 -8.60 3.26 -3.14
C GLY A 78 -9.67 4.23 -3.67
N ILE A 79 -10.45 3.85 -4.68
CA ILE A 79 -11.61 4.64 -5.14
C ILE A 79 -12.66 4.74 -4.01
N GLY A 80 -12.93 3.64 -3.32
CA GLY A 80 -13.83 3.62 -2.17
C GLY A 80 -13.34 4.53 -1.04
N HIS A 81 -12.07 4.42 -0.68
CA HIS A 81 -11.44 5.28 0.33
C HIS A 81 -11.49 6.76 -0.06
N PHE A 82 -11.19 7.08 -1.32
CA PHE A 82 -11.31 8.45 -1.83
C PHE A 82 -12.72 9.01 -1.63
N PHE A 83 -13.76 8.26 -2.01
CA PHE A 83 -15.15 8.70 -1.83
C PHE A 83 -15.54 8.81 -0.35
N ASP A 84 -15.13 7.86 0.49
CA ASP A 84 -15.37 7.94 1.94
C ASP A 84 -14.74 9.20 2.54
N THR A 85 -13.52 9.56 2.12
CA THR A 85 -12.81 10.76 2.58
C THR A 85 -13.47 12.04 2.08
N VAL A 86 -13.69 12.22 0.77
CA VAL A 86 -14.23 13.47 0.23
C VAL A 86 -15.71 13.70 0.60
N SER A 87 -16.45 12.63 0.94
CA SER A 87 -17.81 12.75 1.47
C SER A 87 -17.88 12.98 2.98
N GLY A 88 -16.73 13.00 3.66
CA GLY A 88 -16.64 13.20 5.12
C GLY A 88 -17.05 12.00 5.96
N LYS A 89 -17.21 10.81 5.36
CA LYS A 89 -17.55 9.58 6.09
C LYS A 89 -16.39 9.05 6.91
N LYS A 90 -15.16 9.26 6.44
CA LYS A 90 -13.94 8.85 7.13
C LYS A 90 -12.92 9.98 7.07
N ASP A 91 -12.32 10.28 8.22
CA ASP A 91 -11.20 11.21 8.30
C ASP A 91 -9.88 10.42 8.19
N PRO A 92 -9.04 10.69 7.17
CA PRO A 92 -7.75 10.03 7.02
C PRO A 92 -6.73 10.38 8.12
N ASN A 93 -7.00 11.39 8.96
CA ASN A 93 -6.10 11.88 10.00
C ASN A 93 -6.55 11.49 11.42
N ASN A 94 -7.55 10.63 11.56
CA ASN A 94 -7.93 10.03 12.85
C ASN A 94 -7.05 8.80 13.18
N TYR A 95 -5.73 9.02 13.27
CA TYR A 95 -4.74 7.94 13.38
C TYR A 95 -4.96 6.99 14.58
N PRO A 96 -5.30 7.47 15.80
CA PRO A 96 -5.49 6.58 16.95
C PRO A 96 -6.65 5.60 16.80
N ASN A 97 -7.68 5.97 16.02
CA ASN A 97 -8.86 5.13 15.78
C ASN A 97 -8.84 4.45 14.40
N MET A 98 -7.82 4.72 13.59
CA MET A 98 -7.70 4.13 12.27
C MET A 98 -7.18 2.70 12.37
N LYS A 99 -8.04 1.74 12.02
CA LYS A 99 -7.63 0.35 11.83
C LYS A 99 -7.18 0.18 10.38
N ALA A 100 -5.87 0.06 10.20
CA ALA A 100 -5.31 -0.32 8.92
C ALA A 100 -5.65 -1.78 8.61
N ASP A 101 -6.16 -2.04 7.41
CA ASP A 101 -6.33 -3.40 6.89
C ASP A 101 -5.01 -3.86 6.25
N VAL A 102 -4.10 -4.36 7.09
CA VAL A 102 -2.81 -4.94 6.68
C VAL A 102 -2.88 -6.45 6.86
N PRO A 103 -2.95 -7.23 5.78
CA PRO A 103 -3.08 -8.67 5.89
C PRO A 103 -1.73 -9.32 6.23
N ASP A 104 -1.75 -10.42 6.96
CA ASP A 104 -0.56 -11.08 7.50
C ASP A 104 0.42 -11.52 6.40
N GLU A 105 -0.06 -11.79 5.20
CA GLU A 105 0.78 -12.13 4.05
C GLU A 105 1.82 -11.05 3.73
N MET A 106 1.51 -9.77 4.00
CA MET A 106 2.46 -8.68 3.77
C MET A 106 3.62 -8.77 4.76
N CYS A 107 3.34 -9.07 6.02
CA CYS A 107 4.37 -9.32 7.02
C CYS A 107 5.18 -10.58 6.65
N LEU A 108 4.49 -11.67 6.29
CA LEU A 108 5.09 -12.97 5.98
C LEU A 108 5.89 -12.99 4.67
N SER A 109 5.72 -11.98 3.81
CA SER A 109 6.55 -11.81 2.61
C SER A 109 8.04 -11.62 2.95
N CYS A 110 8.33 -11.02 4.12
CA CYS A 110 9.67 -10.77 4.63
C CYS A 110 9.97 -11.51 5.94
N HIS A 111 8.96 -11.77 6.77
CA HIS A 111 9.11 -12.41 8.08
C HIS A 111 8.80 -13.90 8.02
N ASN A 112 9.61 -14.71 8.71
CA ASN A 112 9.39 -16.14 8.86
C ASN A 112 9.15 -16.49 10.33
N MET A 113 7.96 -17.00 10.63
CA MET A 113 7.55 -17.40 11.99
C MET A 113 8.22 -18.68 12.49
N ASN A 114 8.79 -19.50 11.60
CA ASN A 114 9.43 -20.75 11.97
C ASN A 114 10.88 -20.57 12.46
N ASN A 115 11.35 -19.34 12.61
CA ASN A 115 12.69 -19.06 13.10
C ASN A 115 12.78 -19.26 14.62
N VAL A 116 13.28 -20.43 15.01
CA VAL A 116 13.46 -20.85 16.42
C VAL A 116 14.67 -20.20 17.11
N ASN A 117 15.51 -19.45 16.41
CA ASN A 117 16.66 -18.73 16.99
C ASN A 117 16.21 -17.37 17.57
N ARG A 118 15.13 -17.37 18.34
CA ARG A 118 14.54 -16.19 19.00
C ARG A 118 14.44 -16.45 20.50
N HIS A 119 14.30 -15.38 21.27
CA HIS A 119 14.08 -15.50 22.71
C HIS A 119 12.81 -16.34 22.99
N PRO A 120 12.80 -17.26 23.98
CA PRO A 120 11.67 -18.16 24.23
C PRO A 120 10.32 -17.45 24.39
N ALA A 121 10.31 -16.28 25.02
CA ALA A 121 9.10 -15.47 25.16
C ALA A 121 8.47 -15.06 23.81
N VAL A 122 9.28 -14.84 22.77
CA VAL A 122 8.80 -14.51 21.42
C VAL A 122 8.20 -15.75 20.76
N ILE A 123 8.81 -16.93 20.96
CA ILE A 123 8.30 -18.20 20.43
C ILE A 123 6.92 -18.49 21.03
N SER A 124 6.79 -18.42 22.36
CA SER A 124 5.51 -18.61 23.04
C SER A 124 4.48 -17.53 22.66
N GLY A 125 4.90 -16.29 22.41
CA GLY A 125 4.01 -15.24 21.92
C GLY A 125 3.39 -15.58 20.56
N HIS A 126 4.17 -16.10 19.61
CA HIS A 126 3.65 -16.52 18.31
C HIS A 126 2.86 -17.86 18.35
N GLU A 127 2.95 -18.64 19.42
CA GLU A 127 2.03 -19.76 19.65
C GLU A 127 0.63 -19.26 20.01
N ILE A 128 0.52 -18.16 20.76
CA ILE A 128 -0.77 -17.52 21.09
C ILE A 128 -1.45 -17.04 19.80
N TYR A 129 -0.72 -16.39 18.89
CA TYR A 129 -1.22 -15.97 17.59
C TYR A 129 -1.98 -17.10 16.87
N ARG A 130 -1.40 -18.32 16.82
CA ARG A 130 -2.01 -19.48 16.15
C ARG A 130 -3.24 -20.05 16.87
N ASN A 131 -3.30 -19.92 18.19
CA ASN A 131 -4.36 -20.53 19.00
C ASN A 131 -5.60 -19.63 19.15
N TYR A 132 -5.46 -18.33 18.93
CA TYR A 132 -6.51 -17.34 19.18
C TYR A 132 -6.96 -16.57 17.92
N ASP A 133 -6.54 -17.00 16.73
CA ASP A 133 -6.92 -16.38 15.44
C ASP A 133 -6.63 -14.86 15.41
N LEU A 134 -5.46 -14.49 15.97
CA LEU A 134 -4.98 -13.11 15.96
C LEU A 134 -4.24 -12.83 14.65
N THR A 135 -4.14 -11.56 14.29
CA THR A 135 -3.32 -11.04 13.20
C THR A 135 -1.98 -10.49 13.72
N CYS A 136 -1.01 -10.28 12.83
CA CYS A 136 0.29 -9.72 13.19
C CYS A 136 0.14 -8.36 13.88
N ILE A 137 -0.77 -7.53 13.39
CA ILE A 137 -0.99 -6.16 13.89
C ILE A 137 -1.77 -6.08 15.20
N ASP A 138 -2.36 -7.18 15.67
CA ASP A 138 -3.01 -7.23 16.99
C ASP A 138 -1.99 -7.15 18.14
N CYS A 139 -0.73 -7.54 17.87
CA CYS A 139 0.38 -7.43 18.82
C CYS A 139 1.47 -6.47 18.33
N HIS A 140 1.74 -6.44 17.01
CA HIS A 140 2.68 -5.51 16.38
C HIS A 140 1.95 -4.26 15.90
N ASP A 141 1.62 -3.39 16.86
CA ASP A 141 0.71 -2.27 16.66
C ASP A 141 1.22 -1.16 15.71
N SER A 142 0.33 -0.20 15.45
CA SER A 142 0.62 0.95 14.60
C SER A 142 1.73 1.84 15.14
N VAL A 143 1.98 1.88 16.45
CA VAL A 143 3.06 2.68 17.03
C VAL A 143 4.42 2.08 16.67
N PHE A 144 4.53 0.76 16.61
CA PHE A 144 5.75 0.10 16.14
C PHE A 144 6.01 0.31 14.64
N MET A 145 4.94 0.46 13.84
CA MET A 145 5.05 0.56 12.37
C MET A 145 5.15 1.99 11.84
N HIS A 146 4.40 2.93 12.43
CA HIS A 146 4.34 4.33 12.00
C HIS A 146 5.01 5.30 12.98
N GLY A 147 5.37 4.81 14.17
CA GLY A 147 5.63 5.66 15.31
C GLY A 147 4.33 6.20 15.91
N ARG A 148 4.43 6.94 17.01
CA ARG A 148 3.24 7.52 17.64
C ARG A 148 2.67 8.65 16.76
N LEU A 149 1.40 8.60 16.43
CA LEU A 149 0.68 9.65 15.71
C LEU A 149 -0.48 10.12 16.57
N ASP A 150 -0.65 11.44 16.67
CA ASP A 150 -1.76 12.04 17.40
C ASP A 150 -3.00 12.15 16.48
N ASP A 151 -4.16 12.40 17.07
CA ASP A 151 -5.39 12.66 16.31
C ASP A 151 -5.34 14.07 15.74
N HIS A 152 -5.45 14.18 14.41
CA HIS A 152 -5.52 15.46 13.69
C HIS A 152 -6.81 15.58 12.89
N SER A 153 -7.86 14.87 13.30
CA SER A 153 -9.20 15.05 12.72
C SER A 153 -9.74 16.46 12.98
N ASN A 154 -10.51 16.98 12.02
CA ASN A 154 -11.16 18.30 12.12
C ASN A 154 -12.59 18.23 12.63
#